data_AF-A0A2K2FHH5-F1
#
_entry.id   AF-A0A2K2FHH5-F1
#
_cell.length_a   1.000
_cell.length_b   1.000
_cell.length_c   1.000
_cell.angle_alpha   90.00
_cell.angle_beta   90.00
_cell.angle_gamma   90.00
#
_symmetry.space_group_name_H-M   'P 1'
#
loop_
_entity.id
_entity.type
_entity.pdbx_description
1 polymer ?
#
loop_
_entity_poly.entity_id
_entity_poly.type
_entity_poly.pdbx_seq_one_letter_code
_entity_poly.pdbx_strand_id
1 'polypeptide(L)' 'MAKARYDKELEREMEKLNKLLDEAFNKGTPFTEDEAVMEQNRIVDTLVVKIQKGKGKQNKNQMER' A
#
# COMPACT_ATOMS: atom_id res chain seq x y z
N MET A 1 9.66 -10.25 -14.06
CA MET A 1 10.65 -9.94 -12.99
C MET A 1 10.24 -8.76 -12.09
N ALA A 2 9.68 -7.66 -12.59
CA ALA A 2 9.33 -6.48 -11.75
C ALA A 2 8.14 -6.72 -10.79
N LYS A 3 7.14 -7.51 -11.20
CA LYS A 3 5.92 -7.78 -10.41
C LYS A 3 6.23 -8.37 -9.02
N ALA A 4 7.09 -9.39 -8.97
CA ALA A 4 7.48 -10.06 -7.73
C ALA A 4 8.33 -9.17 -6.78
N ARG A 5 8.96 -8.10 -7.29
CA ARG A 5 9.69 -7.14 -6.45
C ARG A 5 8.73 -6.17 -5.76
N TYR A 6 7.76 -5.64 -6.50
CA TYR A 6 6.75 -4.74 -5.94
C TYR A 6 5.81 -5.45 -4.96
N ASP A 7 5.45 -6.71 -5.24
CA ASP A 7 4.61 -7.50 -4.33
C ASP A 7 5.32 -7.74 -2.97
N LYS A 8 6.61 -8.07 -2.97
CA LYS A 8 7.41 -8.25 -1.74
C LYS A 8 7.71 -6.98 -0.95
N GLU A 9 7.75 -5.83 -1.63
CA GLU A 9 7.89 -4.53 -0.97
C GLU A 9 6.56 -4.12 -0.33
N LEU A 10 5.45 -4.31 -1.06
CA LEU A 10 4.11 -4.07 -0.55
C LEU A 10 3.80 -4.93 0.68
N GLU A 11 4.12 -6.24 0.66
CA GLU A 11 3.95 -7.13 1.81
C GLU A 11 4.66 -6.61 3.06
N ARG A 12 5.92 -6.16 2.92
CA ARG A 12 6.70 -5.62 4.04
C ARG A 12 6.13 -4.32 4.60
N GLU A 13 5.68 -3.41 3.72
CA GLU A 13 5.07 -2.15 4.16
C GLU A 13 3.67 -2.37 4.77
N MET A 14 2.92 -3.38 4.32
CA MET A 14 1.66 -3.79 4.95
C MET A 14 1.88 -4.44 6.32
N GLU A 15 2.91 -5.27 6.49
CA GLU A 15 3.25 -5.82 7.80
C GLU A 15 3.59 -4.74 8.82
N LYS A 16 4.32 -3.70 8.42
CA LYS A 16 4.60 -2.54 9.29
C LYS A 16 3.33 -1.79 9.63
N LEU A 17 2.46 -1.55 8.65
CA LEU A 17 1.17 -0.89 8.89
C LEU A 17 0.30 -1.67 9.88
N ASN A 18 0.23 -3.00 9.74
CA ASN A 18 -0.54 -3.84 10.67
C ASN A 18 -0.02 -3.75 12.10
N LYS A 19 1.32 -3.73 12.31
CA LYS A 19 1.88 -3.54 13.66
C LYS A 19 1.49 -2.19 14.27
N LEU A 20 1.53 -1.12 13.48
CA LEU A 20 1.11 0.21 13.95
C LEU A 20 -0.39 0.26 14.26
N LEU A 21 -1.22 -0.40 13.46
CA LEU A 21 -2.66 -0.53 13.72
C LEU A 21 -2.92 -1.33 15.00
N ASP A 22 -2.21 -2.44 15.24
CA ASP A 22 -2.33 -3.22 16.47
C ASP A 22 -1.92 -2.38 17.70
N GLU A 23 -0.84 -1.60 17.59
CA GLU A 23 -0.41 -0.69 18.66
C GLU A 23 -1.44 0.41 18.95
N ALA A 24 -1.94 1.07 17.91
CA ALA A 24 -2.95 2.11 18.06
C ALA A 24 -4.27 1.54 18.61
N PHE A 25 -4.66 0.35 18.16
CA PHE A 25 -5.84 -0.37 18.66
C PHE A 25 -5.70 -0.71 20.14
N ASN A 26 -4.56 -1.24 20.56
CA ASN A 26 -4.27 -1.56 21.96
C ASN A 26 -4.25 -0.31 22.86
N LYS A 27 -3.82 0.83 22.32
CA LYS A 27 -3.85 2.12 23.02
C LYS A 27 -5.23 2.78 23.02
N GLY A 28 -6.18 2.27 22.20
CA GLY A 28 -7.49 2.89 21.99
C GLY A 28 -7.41 4.22 21.23
N THR A 29 -6.32 4.46 20.50
CA THR A 29 -6.11 5.68 19.73
C THR A 29 -6.74 5.55 18.35
N PRO A 30 -7.53 6.53 17.88
CA PRO A 30 -8.01 6.53 16.51
C PRO A 30 -6.84 6.50 15.51
N PHE A 31 -6.91 5.58 14.54
CA PHE A 31 -5.87 5.44 13.52
C PHE A 31 -5.62 6.72 12.71
N THR A 32 -6.61 7.60 12.61
CA THR A 32 -6.51 8.89 11.92
C THR A 32 -5.78 9.96 12.72
N GLU A 33 -5.63 9.76 14.03
CA GLU A 33 -4.91 10.66 14.92
C GLU A 33 -3.46 10.21 15.14
N ASP A 34 -3.14 8.95 14.81
CA ASP A 34 -1.79 8.42 14.84
C ASP A 34 -1.02 8.80 13.56
N GLU A 35 -0.10 9.77 13.69
CA GLU A 35 0.72 10.25 12.58
C GLU A 35 1.55 9.14 11.93
N ALA A 36 2.04 8.17 12.71
CA ALA A 36 2.85 7.07 12.18
C ALA A 36 1.99 6.12 11.32
N VAL A 37 0.77 5.85 11.76
CA VAL A 37 -0.21 5.09 10.96
C VAL A 37 -0.52 5.85 9.66
N MET A 38 -0.77 7.16 9.74
CA MET A 38 -1.11 7.97 8.57
C MET A 38 0.05 8.08 7.57
N GLU A 39 1.29 8.21 8.04
CA GLU A 39 2.47 8.23 7.18
C GLU A 39 2.70 6.88 6.49
N GLN A 40 2.62 5.79 7.24
CA GLN A 40 2.77 4.44 6.70
C GLN A 40 1.65 4.11 5.69
N ASN A 41 0.43 4.57 5.94
CA ASN A 41 -0.71 4.39 5.03
C ASN A 41 -0.46 5.07 3.67
N ARG A 42 0.08 6.30 3.65
CA ARG A 42 0.45 7.00 2.40
C ARG A 42 1.50 6.24 1.57
N ILE A 43 2.43 5.56 2.22
CA ILE A 43 3.46 4.74 1.56
C ILE A 43 2.81 3.54 0.86
N VAL A 44 1.95 2.81 1.59
CA VAL A 44 1.22 1.66 1.07
C VAL A 44 0.32 2.09 -0.10
N ASP A 45 -0.45 3.17 0.04
CA ASP A 45 -1.29 3.72 -1.04
C ASP A 45 -0.48 4.04 -2.29
N THR A 46 0.68 4.69 -2.13
CA THR A 46 1.57 5.01 -3.24
C THR A 46 2.06 3.76 -3.96
N LEU A 47 2.42 2.70 -3.23
CA LEU A 47 2.85 1.42 -3.80
C LEU A 47 1.70 0.72 -4.54
N VAL A 48 0.50 0.68 -3.96
CA VAL A 48 -0.70 0.12 -4.60
C VAL A 48 -1.00 0.85 -5.91
N VAL A 49 -0.99 2.18 -5.91
CA VAL A 49 -1.21 2.99 -7.12
C VAL A 49 -0.14 2.71 -8.17
N LYS A 50 1.14 2.58 -7.80
CA LYS A 50 2.22 2.23 -8.74
C LYS A 50 1.99 0.84 -9.36
N ILE A 51 1.62 -0.15 -8.55
CA ILE A 51 1.31 -1.51 -9.00
C ILE A 51 0.11 -1.52 -9.96
N GLN A 52 -0.96 -0.81 -9.59
CA GLN A 52 -2.18 -0.70 -10.41
C GLN A 52 -1.92 0.06 -11.72
N LYS A 53 -1.20 1.19 -11.70
CA LYS A 53 -0.81 1.92 -12.91
C LYS A 53 0.13 1.12 -13.80
N GLY A 54 1.02 0.32 -13.20
CA GLY A 54 1.86 -0.65 -13.92
C GLY A 54 1.02 -1.70 -14.66
N LYS A 55 -0.05 -2.20 -14.04
CA LYS A 55 -1.03 -3.12 -14.68
C LYS A 55 -1.89 -2.40 -15.74
N GLY A 56 -2.33 -1.16 -15.47
CA GLY A 56 -3.20 -0.38 -16.35
C GLY A 56 -2.55 0.07 -17.66
N LYS A 57 -1.23 0.30 -17.68
CA LYS A 57 -0.49 0.61 -18.93
C LYS A 57 -0.38 -0.60 -19.87
N GLN A 58 -0.44 -1.84 -19.36
CA GLN A 58 -0.42 -3.03 -20.20
C GLN A 58 -1.77 -3.29 -20.90
N ASN A 59 -2.88 -2.80 -20.33
CA ASN A 59 -4.23 -3.04 -20.85
C ASN A 59 -4.72 -1.96 -21.85
N LYS A 60 -4.01 -0.85 -22.04
CA LYS A 60 -4.42 0.21 -22.98
C LYS A 60 -4.12 -0.11 -24.46
N ASN A 61 -3.41 -1.19 -24.76
CA ASN A 61 -3.20 -1.65 -26.15
C ASN A 61 -4.29 -2.60 -26.67
N GLN A 62 -5.40 -2.82 -25.94
CA GLN A 62 -6.45 -3.76 -26.37
C GLN A 62 -7.87 -3.23 -26.34
N MET A 63 -8.10 -1.91 -26.24
CA MET A 63 -9.46 -1.40 -26.29
C MET A 63 -9.57 -0.12 -27.12
N GLU A 64 -9.27 -0.25 -28.41
CA GLU A 64 -9.82 0.59 -29.47
C GLU A 64 -10.39 -0.35 -30.54
N ARG A 65 -11.69 -0.64 -30.44
CA ARG A 65 -12.51 -1.22 -31.51
C ARG A 65 -13.90 -0.59 -31.46
#